data_AF-A0A6N7BHI4-F1
#
_entry.id   AF-A0A6N7BHI4-F1
#
_cell.length_a   1.000
_cell.length_b   1.000
_cell.length_c   1.000
_cell.angle_alpha   90.00
_cell.angle_beta   90.00
_cell.angle_gamma   90.00
#
_symmetry.space_group_name_H-M   'P 1'
#
loop_
_entity.id
_entity.type
_entity.pdbx_description
1 polymer ?
#
loop_
_entity_poly.entity_id
_entity_poly.type
_entity_poly.pdbx_seq_one_letter_code
_entity_poly.pdbx_strand_id
1 'polypeptide(L)'
;MSSMIKRIPSGFSLIDKNWGGIYKGGSYMVIGSRKSGRTLLGLQCALEAAKASEVCLYFTLMRPKDLMIQAASLNFDIQSYMNQNLIIVVRVAPPNDIYDMYNPDDYLVEYFHDIITVVDQYKPTRIIFDELTPFVGFKNLDFLRDTFLRTLENIEERDITSLFIISEPATQKAQNIVEGMSQFVTGTILLKKESGGKGDRFQSGQVIITPNVGHTEGEFVSEYRIEPNKGVTTEFSLDRTKTQTFDETPRLIKSRNFNAHTKIEMPLEPYAFSNVYNYNDFLLILNNQIALYKSTGQTFNLISFKLEPSAQMRGLLNMSQLQNAIRLAASKKDKICVVENKIVVLLVRGNMKSVVDLMTNVQSNLPNKDLNYINAVLEFISIFNQEIDERFENAESLMGTVLSVESSLQNYQPLNKYIGE
;
A
#
# COMPACT_ATOMS: atom_id res chain seq x y z
N MET A 1 27.65 32.56 7.63
CA MET A 1 28.41 31.60 6.81
C MET A 1 27.61 31.36 5.55
N SER A 2 28.20 31.54 4.36
CA SER A 2 27.53 31.22 3.10
C SER A 2 27.29 29.71 3.05
N SER A 3 26.05 29.27 3.31
CA SER A 3 25.68 27.86 3.16
C SER A 3 25.58 27.57 1.67
N MET A 4 26.63 26.97 1.09
CA MET A 4 26.55 26.46 -0.28
C MET A 4 25.36 25.49 -0.39
N ILE A 5 24.50 25.71 -1.39
CA ILE A 5 23.43 24.77 -1.74
C ILE A 5 24.10 23.46 -2.16
N LYS A 6 23.82 22.38 -1.40
CA LYS A 6 24.45 21.07 -1.60
C LYS A 6 23.69 20.23 -2.60
N ARG A 7 24.40 19.39 -3.34
CA ARG A 7 23.81 18.29 -4.11
C ARG A 7 23.98 16.98 -3.36
N ILE A 8 23.01 16.09 -3.50
CA ILE A 8 22.94 14.75 -2.90
C ILE A 8 22.73 13.69 -3.99
N PRO A 9 23.16 12.43 -3.76
CA PRO A 9 22.96 11.36 -4.74
C PRO A 9 21.48 11.12 -5.01
N SER A 10 21.11 11.07 -6.28
CA SER A 10 19.74 10.80 -6.74
C SER A 10 19.40 9.31 -6.74
N GLY A 11 20.41 8.45 -6.83
CA GLY A 11 20.24 7.01 -7.04
C GLY A 11 20.04 6.66 -8.51
N PHE A 12 20.16 7.64 -9.42
CA PHE A 12 20.06 7.44 -10.86
C PHE A 12 21.29 7.99 -11.59
N SER A 13 22.05 7.09 -12.19
CA SER A 13 23.36 7.36 -12.80
C SER A 13 23.36 8.53 -13.79
N LEU A 14 22.28 8.70 -14.56
CA LEU A 14 22.19 9.79 -15.53
C LEU A 14 22.16 11.17 -14.85
N ILE A 15 21.40 11.32 -13.77
CA ILE A 15 21.32 12.57 -13.00
C ILE A 15 22.65 12.79 -12.28
N ASP A 16 23.16 11.76 -11.61
CA ASP A 16 24.39 11.87 -10.81
C ASP A 16 25.60 12.26 -11.67
N LYS A 17 25.66 11.82 -12.94
CA LYS A 17 26.73 12.19 -13.88
C LYS A 17 26.56 13.55 -14.54
N ASN A 18 25.36 13.90 -15.01
CA ASN A 18 25.15 15.12 -15.80
C ASN A 18 24.85 16.35 -14.93
N TRP A 19 24.17 16.14 -13.80
CA TRP A 19 23.80 17.19 -12.86
C TRP A 19 24.63 17.15 -11.57
N GLY A 20 25.47 16.13 -11.37
CA GLY A 20 26.24 15.98 -10.12
C GLY A 20 25.35 15.62 -8.92
N GLY A 21 24.16 15.08 -9.17
CA GLY A 21 23.13 14.76 -8.17
C GLY A 21 21.95 15.73 -8.20
N ILE A 22 21.09 15.60 -7.20
CA ILE A 22 19.93 16.48 -6.99
C ILE A 22 20.21 17.49 -5.87
N TYR A 23 19.64 18.69 -5.93
CA TYR A 23 19.80 19.69 -4.87
C TYR A 23 19.08 19.25 -3.60
N LYS A 24 19.74 19.43 -2.45
CA LYS A 24 19.09 19.37 -1.15
C LYS A 24 18.04 20.47 -1.08
N GLY A 25 16.82 20.13 -0.67
CA GLY A 25 15.69 21.07 -0.74
C GLY A 25 15.15 21.30 -2.16
N GLY A 26 15.63 20.55 -3.16
CA GLY A 26 15.12 20.62 -4.53
C GLY A 26 13.94 19.69 -4.77
N SER A 27 13.15 20.01 -5.77
CA SER A 27 11.94 19.29 -6.15
C SER A 27 12.04 18.68 -7.56
N TYR A 28 11.60 17.45 -7.73
CA TYR A 28 11.80 16.70 -8.97
C TYR A 28 10.55 15.92 -9.37
N MET A 29 10.33 15.79 -10.68
CA MET A 29 9.16 15.07 -11.20
C MET A 29 9.55 13.95 -12.15
N VAL A 30 9.08 12.73 -11.90
CA VAL A 30 9.31 11.55 -12.74
C VAL A 30 8.02 11.21 -13.50
N ILE A 31 8.06 11.32 -14.82
CA ILE A 31 6.91 11.14 -15.71
C ILE A 31 7.15 9.94 -16.61
N GLY A 32 6.14 9.11 -16.86
CA GLY A 32 6.26 8.03 -17.85
C GLY A 32 5.11 7.02 -17.83
N SER A 33 5.07 6.17 -18.86
CA SER A 33 4.01 5.16 -19.01
C SER A 33 4.01 4.11 -17.90
N ARG A 34 2.96 3.29 -17.84
CA ARG A 34 2.94 2.12 -16.95
C ARG A 34 4.12 1.20 -17.24
N LYS A 35 4.72 0.69 -16.16
CA LYS A 35 5.89 -0.19 -16.17
C LYS A 35 7.20 0.46 -16.68
N SER A 36 7.29 1.78 -16.86
CA SER A 36 8.54 2.42 -17.31
C SER A 36 9.66 2.46 -16.27
N GLY A 37 9.41 2.03 -15.02
CA GLY A 37 10.42 2.01 -13.95
C GLY A 37 10.32 3.18 -12.96
N ARG A 38 9.24 3.95 -12.99
CA ARG A 38 9.05 5.12 -12.12
C ARG A 38 9.16 4.80 -10.62
N THR A 39 8.43 3.78 -10.15
CA THR A 39 8.52 3.28 -8.76
C THR A 39 9.94 2.85 -8.41
N LEU A 40 10.66 2.23 -9.35
CA LEU A 40 12.04 1.80 -9.14
C LEU A 40 12.97 3.01 -8.95
N LEU A 41 12.80 4.09 -9.73
CA LEU A 41 13.53 5.34 -9.50
C LEU A 41 13.21 5.95 -8.12
N GLY A 42 11.94 5.93 -7.70
CA GLY A 42 11.57 6.33 -6.34
C GLY A 42 12.29 5.51 -5.28
N LEU A 43 12.29 4.18 -5.41
CA LEU A 43 12.96 3.30 -4.46
C LEU A 43 14.49 3.45 -4.49
N GLN A 44 15.10 3.70 -5.65
CA GLN A 44 16.52 4.03 -5.77
C GLN A 44 16.85 5.32 -5.01
N CYS A 45 16.03 6.36 -5.13
CA CYS A 45 16.20 7.61 -4.38
C CYS A 45 16.03 7.40 -2.86
N ALA A 46 15.04 6.59 -2.44
CA ALA A 46 14.84 6.23 -1.03
C ALA A 46 16.02 5.46 -0.45
N LEU A 47 16.57 4.52 -1.24
CA LEU A 47 17.74 3.73 -0.86
C LEU A 47 18.97 4.62 -0.64
N GLU A 48 19.21 5.62 -1.49
CA GLU A 48 20.33 6.56 -1.29
C GLU A 48 20.19 7.40 -0.02
N ALA A 49 18.97 7.82 0.35
CA ALA A 49 18.73 8.46 1.65
C ALA A 49 19.08 7.52 2.80
N ALA A 50 18.57 6.29 2.76
CA ALA A 50 18.79 5.32 3.82
C ALA A 50 20.27 4.92 3.97
N LYS A 51 21.02 4.78 2.86
CA LYS A 51 22.48 4.57 2.87
C LYS A 51 23.23 5.74 3.52
N ALA A 52 22.74 6.95 3.34
CA ALA A 52 23.27 8.14 4.00
C ALA A 52 22.82 8.27 5.47
N SER A 53 22.11 7.28 6.02
CA SER A 53 21.48 7.33 7.35
C SER A 53 20.51 8.50 7.50
N GLU A 54 19.87 8.90 6.40
CA GLU A 54 18.86 9.92 6.37
C GLU A 54 17.46 9.30 6.26
N VAL A 55 16.46 9.99 6.80
CA VAL A 55 15.07 9.54 6.81
C VAL A 55 14.37 9.92 5.50
N CYS A 56 13.75 8.95 4.85
CA CYS A 56 12.91 9.14 3.67
C CYS A 56 11.44 8.79 3.98
N LEU A 57 10.53 9.74 3.75
CA LEU A 57 9.10 9.45 3.70
C LEU A 57 8.71 8.99 2.30
N TYR A 58 8.04 7.83 2.22
CA TYR A 58 7.60 7.24 0.96
C TYR A 58 6.08 7.09 0.97
N PHE A 59 5.38 8.04 0.35
CA PHE A 59 3.95 7.99 0.16
C PHE A 59 3.61 7.12 -1.03
N THR A 60 2.76 6.10 -0.85
CA THR A 60 2.38 5.24 -1.98
C THR A 60 0.97 4.69 -1.91
N LEU A 61 0.36 4.46 -3.07
CA LEU A 61 -0.89 3.69 -3.19
C LEU A 61 -0.65 2.17 -3.09
N MET A 62 0.59 1.74 -3.23
CA MET A 62 0.98 0.35 -3.32
C MET A 62 0.78 -0.38 -1.97
N ARG A 63 0.40 -1.66 -2.02
CA ARG A 63 0.36 -2.48 -0.80
C ARG A 63 1.78 -2.68 -0.28
N PRO A 64 2.02 -2.70 1.05
CA PRO A 64 3.37 -2.84 1.60
C PRO A 64 4.14 -4.03 1.02
N LYS A 65 3.48 -5.19 0.86
CA LYS A 65 4.10 -6.38 0.26
C LYS A 65 4.53 -6.19 -1.19
N ASP A 66 3.74 -5.48 -1.99
CA ASP A 66 4.09 -5.23 -3.39
C ASP A 66 5.30 -4.28 -3.47
N LEU A 67 5.35 -3.26 -2.61
CA LEU A 67 6.50 -2.35 -2.52
C LEU A 67 7.78 -3.08 -2.08
N MET A 68 7.66 -3.99 -1.09
CA MET A 68 8.78 -4.86 -0.67
C MET A 68 9.29 -5.74 -1.82
N ILE A 69 8.39 -6.27 -2.65
CA ILE A 69 8.78 -7.04 -3.85
C ILE A 69 9.52 -6.15 -4.87
N GLN A 70 9.07 -4.91 -5.08
CA GLN A 70 9.77 -3.95 -5.94
C GLN A 70 11.17 -3.63 -5.40
N ALA A 71 11.30 -3.36 -4.09
CA ALA A 71 12.58 -3.10 -3.46
C ALA A 71 13.54 -4.31 -3.55
N ALA A 72 13.03 -5.53 -3.33
CA ALA A 72 13.81 -6.75 -3.48
C ALA A 72 14.33 -6.94 -4.92
N SER A 73 13.61 -6.45 -5.94
CA SER A 73 14.08 -6.47 -7.34
C SER A 73 15.28 -5.53 -7.59
N LEU A 74 15.50 -4.57 -6.69
CA LEU A 74 16.67 -3.68 -6.63
C LEU A 74 17.76 -4.22 -5.70
N ASN A 75 17.63 -5.45 -5.22
CA ASN A 75 18.57 -6.11 -4.31
C ASN A 75 18.78 -5.36 -2.98
N PHE A 76 17.72 -4.75 -2.45
CA PHE A 76 17.72 -4.26 -1.07
C PHE A 76 16.45 -4.63 -0.31
N ASP A 77 16.63 -4.89 0.99
CA ASP A 77 15.53 -5.16 1.90
C ASP A 77 15.00 -3.86 2.50
N ILE A 78 13.90 -3.34 1.94
CA ILE A 78 13.24 -2.15 2.46
C ILE A 78 12.71 -2.36 3.89
N GLN A 79 12.35 -3.59 4.28
CA GLN A 79 11.82 -3.86 5.62
C GLN A 79 12.87 -3.59 6.69
N SER A 80 14.13 -3.95 6.44
CA SER A 80 15.25 -3.62 7.32
C SER A 80 15.40 -2.11 7.55
N TYR A 81 15.26 -1.30 6.50
CA TYR A 81 15.32 0.16 6.61
C TYR A 81 14.08 0.77 7.28
N MET A 82 12.91 0.15 7.10
CA MET A 82 11.69 0.53 7.81
C MET A 82 11.82 0.28 9.31
N ASN A 83 12.36 -0.87 9.72
CA ASN A 83 12.61 -1.19 11.13
C ASN A 83 13.61 -0.22 11.79
N GLN A 84 14.50 0.39 11.00
CA GLN A 84 15.46 1.40 11.44
C GLN A 84 14.91 2.83 11.40
N ASN A 85 13.65 3.02 10.99
CA ASN A 85 13.03 4.34 10.73
C ASN A 85 13.78 5.20 9.68
N LEU A 86 14.56 4.57 8.80
CA LEU A 86 15.24 5.26 7.69
C LEU A 86 14.35 5.41 6.46
N ILE A 87 13.41 4.48 6.27
CA ILE A 87 12.36 4.60 5.25
C ILE A 87 11.01 4.42 5.95
N ILE A 88 10.15 5.44 5.88
CA ILE A 88 8.82 5.39 6.47
C ILE A 88 7.82 5.36 5.32
N VAL A 89 7.13 4.23 5.17
CA VAL A 89 6.17 4.03 4.10
C VAL A 89 4.78 4.44 4.59
N VAL A 90 4.21 5.47 3.97
CA VAL A 90 2.85 5.93 4.25
C VAL A 90 1.96 5.49 3.10
N ARG A 91 0.99 4.62 3.40
CA ARG A 91 0.04 4.18 2.38
C ARG A 91 -1.07 5.20 2.23
N VAL A 92 -1.19 5.76 1.03
CA VAL A 92 -2.26 6.70 0.67
C VAL A 92 -3.46 5.91 0.15
N ALA A 93 -4.67 6.31 0.55
CA ALA A 93 -5.90 5.72 0.03
C ALA A 93 -6.15 6.20 -1.42
N PRO A 94 -6.56 5.30 -2.35
CA PRO A 94 -6.84 5.71 -3.71
C PRO A 94 -8.11 6.59 -3.78
N PRO A 95 -8.18 7.54 -4.73
CA PRO A 95 -9.32 8.44 -4.92
C PRO A 95 -10.70 7.81 -5.13
N ASN A 96 -10.79 6.50 -5.38
CA ASN A 96 -12.09 5.84 -5.57
C ASN A 96 -12.86 5.66 -4.25
N ASP A 97 -12.22 5.90 -3.10
CA ASP A 97 -12.90 6.00 -1.80
C ASP A 97 -13.47 7.43 -1.56
N ILE A 98 -13.31 8.38 -2.50
CA ILE A 98 -13.77 9.79 -2.41
C ILE A 98 -15.27 9.95 -2.75
N TYR A 99 -15.98 8.92 -3.22
CA TYR A 99 -17.43 9.05 -3.50
C TYR A 99 -18.29 9.33 -2.24
N ASP A 100 -17.71 9.21 -1.04
CA ASP A 100 -18.35 9.58 0.23
C ASP A 100 -17.94 10.99 0.75
N MET A 101 -17.07 11.74 0.05
CA MET A 101 -16.67 13.10 0.42
C MET A 101 -17.38 14.15 -0.44
N TYR A 102 -18.01 15.13 0.20
CA TYR A 102 -18.83 16.16 -0.45
C TYR A 102 -18.01 17.15 -1.33
N ASN A 103 -16.68 17.20 -1.16
CA ASN A 103 -15.79 18.14 -1.89
C ASN A 103 -14.37 17.57 -2.09
N PRO A 104 -13.92 17.35 -3.35
CA PRO A 104 -12.54 16.92 -3.67
C PRO A 104 -11.43 17.87 -3.20
N ASP A 105 -11.75 19.16 -2.99
CA ASP A 105 -10.78 20.15 -2.54
C ASP A 105 -10.44 19.94 -1.04
N ASP A 106 -11.41 19.50 -0.22
CA ASP A 106 -11.22 19.25 1.22
C ASP A 106 -10.32 18.01 1.44
N TYR A 107 -10.42 17.00 0.57
CA TYR A 107 -9.53 15.82 0.60
C TYR A 107 -8.06 16.19 0.39
N LEU A 108 -7.78 17.18 -0.47
CA LEU A 108 -6.40 17.67 -0.61
C LEU A 108 -5.90 18.33 0.66
N VAL A 109 -6.74 19.14 1.31
CA VAL A 109 -6.37 19.82 2.54
C VAL A 109 -6.06 18.80 3.64
N GLU A 110 -6.91 17.78 3.82
CA GLU A 110 -6.65 16.67 4.74
C GLU A 110 -5.38 15.91 4.38
N TYR A 111 -5.19 15.57 3.10
CA TYR A 111 -3.98 14.90 2.63
C TYR A 111 -2.71 15.72 2.92
N PHE A 112 -2.75 17.05 2.76
CA PHE A 112 -1.64 17.92 3.13
C PHE A 112 -1.43 18.02 4.63
N HIS A 113 -2.50 18.08 5.41
CA HIS A 113 -2.40 18.08 6.86
C HIS A 113 -1.73 16.79 7.38
N ASP A 114 -2.09 15.64 6.81
CA ASP A 114 -1.46 14.36 7.12
C ASP A 114 0.03 14.36 6.75
N ILE A 115 0.39 14.89 5.56
CA ILE A 115 1.80 15.05 5.17
C ILE A 115 2.54 15.90 6.19
N ILE A 116 2.02 17.07 6.56
CA ILE A 116 2.66 17.99 7.50
C ILE A 116 2.88 17.30 8.85
N THR A 117 1.87 16.58 9.35
CA THR A 117 1.94 15.84 10.62
C THR A 117 3.06 14.80 10.60
N VAL A 118 3.17 14.01 9.53
CA VAL A 118 4.22 12.99 9.38
C VAL A 118 5.59 13.65 9.20
N VAL A 119 5.67 14.73 8.44
CA VAL A 119 6.92 15.49 8.25
C VAL A 119 7.42 16.07 9.58
N ASP A 120 6.54 16.63 10.40
CA ASP A 120 6.89 17.17 11.73
C ASP A 120 7.37 16.08 12.68
N GLN A 121 6.72 14.91 12.63
CA GLN A 121 7.08 13.76 13.47
C GLN A 121 8.45 13.18 13.10
N TYR A 122 8.74 13.01 11.81
CA TYR A 122 9.89 12.22 11.36
C TYR A 122 11.05 13.04 10.78
N LYS A 123 10.85 14.33 10.51
CA LYS A 123 11.88 15.27 10.01
C LYS A 123 12.72 14.67 8.87
N PRO A 124 12.09 14.23 7.76
CA PRO A 124 12.80 13.58 6.67
C PRO A 124 13.75 14.53 5.95
N THR A 125 14.77 13.97 5.30
CA THR A 125 15.54 14.73 4.29
C THR A 125 14.97 14.57 2.89
N ARG A 126 14.18 13.50 2.67
CA ARG A 126 13.53 13.22 1.38
C ARG A 126 12.07 12.81 1.52
N ILE A 127 11.23 13.30 0.62
CA ILE A 127 9.84 12.87 0.48
C ILE A 127 9.62 12.35 -0.94
N ILE A 128 8.98 11.19 -1.08
CA ILE A 128 8.66 10.58 -2.36
C ILE A 128 7.15 10.34 -2.42
N PHE A 129 6.51 10.76 -3.52
CA PHE A 129 5.10 10.56 -3.79
C PHE A 129 4.91 9.60 -4.97
N ASP A 130 4.57 8.32 -4.70
CA ASP A 130 4.37 7.24 -5.67
C ASP A 130 2.95 6.64 -5.70
N GLU A 131 2.00 7.15 -6.47
CA GLU A 131 2.11 8.25 -7.44
C GLU A 131 1.25 9.43 -6.98
N LEU A 132 1.50 10.61 -7.56
CA LEU A 132 0.85 11.88 -7.22
C LEU A 132 -0.60 11.93 -7.73
N THR A 133 -1.48 11.15 -7.10
CA THR A 133 -2.89 10.99 -7.49
C THR A 133 -3.89 12.04 -6.96
N PRO A 134 -3.71 12.63 -5.76
CA PRO A 134 -4.73 13.54 -5.21
C PRO A 134 -5.01 14.76 -6.10
N PHE A 135 -4.00 15.26 -6.82
CA PHE A 135 -4.07 16.44 -7.68
C PHE A 135 -4.75 16.24 -9.04
N VAL A 136 -5.05 15.00 -9.45
CA VAL A 136 -5.63 14.71 -10.78
C VAL A 136 -7.15 14.99 -10.84
N GLY A 137 -7.80 15.18 -9.69
CA GLY A 137 -9.25 15.39 -9.55
C GLY A 137 -9.76 16.84 -9.73
N PHE A 138 -8.87 17.83 -9.88
CA PHE A 138 -9.23 19.24 -9.74
C PHE A 138 -10.05 19.79 -10.92
N LYS A 139 -11.04 20.63 -10.60
CA LYS A 139 -11.84 21.39 -11.58
C LYS A 139 -11.18 22.72 -11.96
N ASN A 140 -10.46 23.36 -11.03
CA ASN A 140 -9.77 24.63 -11.23
C ASN A 140 -8.24 24.41 -11.29
N LEU A 141 -7.63 24.68 -12.44
CA LEU A 141 -6.20 24.51 -12.65
C LEU A 141 -5.35 25.57 -11.93
N ASP A 142 -5.86 26.79 -11.74
CA ASP A 142 -5.11 27.86 -11.08
C ASP A 142 -5.02 27.59 -9.58
N PHE A 143 -6.12 27.17 -8.96
CA PHE A 143 -6.12 26.75 -7.56
C PHE A 143 -5.18 25.55 -7.31
N LEU A 144 -5.16 24.59 -8.24
CA LEU A 144 -4.24 23.46 -8.20
C LEU A 144 -2.79 23.92 -8.22
N ARG A 145 -2.43 24.83 -9.15
CA ARG A 145 -1.08 25.39 -9.27
C ARG A 145 -0.65 26.11 -7.99
N ASP A 146 -1.51 26.99 -7.48
CA ASP A 146 -1.21 27.74 -6.26
C ASP A 146 -1.04 26.82 -5.04
N THR A 147 -1.85 25.77 -4.94
CA THR A 147 -1.77 24.79 -3.85
C THR A 147 -0.49 23.95 -3.96
N PHE A 148 -0.15 23.52 -5.18
CA PHE A 148 1.09 22.78 -5.44
C PHE A 148 2.32 23.64 -5.13
N LEU A 149 2.34 24.90 -5.57
CA LEU A 149 3.40 25.86 -5.27
C LEU A 149 3.60 26.08 -3.77
N ARG A 150 2.52 26.38 -3.05
CA ARG A 150 2.59 26.54 -1.58
C ARG A 150 3.10 25.29 -0.88
N THR A 151 2.71 24.11 -1.36
CA THR A 151 3.21 22.83 -0.85
C THR A 151 4.71 22.70 -1.10
N LEU A 152 5.16 23.03 -2.31
CA LEU A 152 6.56 23.00 -2.69
C LEU A 152 7.37 23.91 -1.77
N GLU A 153 6.99 25.19 -1.67
CA GLU A 153 7.64 26.18 -0.82
C GLU A 153 7.76 25.70 0.63
N ASN A 154 6.68 25.15 1.21
CA ASN A 154 6.69 24.61 2.56
C ASN A 154 7.68 23.43 2.76
N ILE A 155 7.85 22.58 1.74
CA ILE A 155 8.79 21.46 1.77
C ILE A 155 10.23 21.98 1.60
N GLU A 156 10.45 22.91 0.68
CA GLU A 156 11.76 23.49 0.34
C GLU A 156 12.30 24.35 1.50
N GLU A 157 11.45 25.13 2.19
CA GLU A 157 11.81 25.91 3.40
C GLU A 157 12.33 25.03 4.55
N ARG A 158 11.99 23.75 4.54
CA ARG A 158 12.43 22.75 5.52
C ARG A 158 13.67 21.98 5.07
N ASP A 159 14.31 22.39 3.97
CA ASP A 159 15.49 21.73 3.38
C ASP A 159 15.22 20.29 2.90
N ILE A 160 13.95 19.95 2.63
CA ILE A 160 13.52 18.60 2.25
C ILE A 160 13.51 18.45 0.74
N THR A 161 14.17 17.43 0.20
CA THR A 161 14.14 17.13 -1.24
C THR A 161 12.89 16.31 -1.57
N SER A 162 12.10 16.71 -2.58
CA SER A 162 10.87 15.99 -2.97
C SER A 162 10.95 15.36 -4.35
N LEU A 163 10.43 14.13 -4.49
CA LEU A 163 10.27 13.43 -5.76
C LEU A 163 8.79 13.07 -6.01
N PHE A 164 8.23 13.60 -7.10
CA PHE A 164 6.85 13.38 -7.51
C PHE A 164 6.79 12.40 -8.67
N ILE A 165 6.17 11.24 -8.48
CA ILE A 165 5.98 10.25 -9.56
C ILE A 165 4.61 10.46 -10.19
N ILE A 166 4.58 10.57 -11.52
CA ILE A 166 3.37 10.84 -12.29
C ILE A 166 3.28 9.86 -13.47
N SER A 167 2.09 9.31 -13.69
CA SER A 167 1.79 8.52 -14.89
C SER A 167 1.72 9.42 -16.13
N GLU A 168 2.22 8.91 -17.25
CA GLU A 168 2.08 9.58 -18.55
C GLU A 168 0.61 9.94 -18.81
N PRO A 169 0.32 11.23 -19.03
CA PRO A 169 -1.05 11.72 -19.17
C PRO A 169 -1.71 11.13 -20.42
N ALA A 170 -2.88 10.52 -20.23
CA ALA A 170 -3.67 9.92 -21.31
C ALA A 170 -4.71 10.86 -21.92
N THR A 171 -4.88 12.07 -21.36
CA THR A 171 -5.88 13.06 -21.81
C THR A 171 -5.26 14.45 -21.86
N GLN A 172 -5.80 15.34 -22.70
CA GLN A 172 -5.34 16.74 -22.78
C GLN A 172 -5.45 17.46 -21.43
N LYS A 173 -6.52 17.19 -20.66
CA LYS A 173 -6.68 17.76 -19.32
C LYS A 173 -5.54 17.32 -18.39
N ALA A 174 -5.20 16.04 -18.39
CA ALA A 174 -4.08 15.52 -17.60
C ALA A 174 -2.74 16.09 -18.08
N GLN A 175 -2.55 16.24 -19.39
CA GLN A 175 -1.35 16.86 -19.96
C GLN A 175 -1.17 18.29 -19.44
N ASN A 176 -2.21 19.12 -19.50
CA ASN A 176 -2.15 20.51 -19.02
C ASN A 176 -1.85 20.61 -17.52
N ILE A 177 -2.33 19.66 -16.71
CA ILE A 177 -2.02 19.56 -15.28
C ILE A 177 -0.53 19.28 -15.10
N VAL A 178 -0.02 18.22 -15.75
CA VAL A 178 1.38 17.82 -15.63
C VAL A 178 2.32 18.91 -16.12
N GLU A 179 2.02 19.55 -17.25
CA GLU A 179 2.79 20.69 -17.75
C GLU A 179 2.78 21.86 -16.77
N GLY A 180 1.62 22.23 -16.24
CA GLY A 180 1.49 23.30 -15.26
C GLY A 180 2.29 23.04 -13.98
N MET A 181 2.37 21.79 -13.52
CA MET A 181 3.16 21.42 -12.35
C MET A 181 4.66 21.30 -12.65
N SER A 182 5.00 20.80 -13.85
CA SER A 182 6.37 20.57 -14.28
C SER A 182 7.22 21.84 -14.32
N GLN A 183 6.58 23.00 -14.46
CA GLN A 183 7.25 24.30 -14.56
C GLN A 183 7.78 24.79 -13.21
N PHE A 184 7.23 24.28 -12.10
CA PHE A 184 7.57 24.76 -10.76
C PHE A 184 8.61 23.91 -10.04
N VAL A 185 8.85 22.67 -10.49
CA VAL A 185 9.86 21.81 -9.88
C VAL A 185 11.28 22.21 -10.32
N THR A 186 12.31 21.85 -9.56
CA THR A 186 13.72 22.07 -9.92
C THR A 186 14.14 21.36 -11.21
N GLY A 187 13.60 20.17 -11.48
CA GLY A 187 13.87 19.43 -12.72
C GLY A 187 12.91 18.26 -12.97
N THR A 188 12.88 17.79 -14.21
CA THR A 188 11.99 16.71 -14.66
C THR A 188 12.77 15.54 -15.23
N ILE A 189 12.21 14.34 -15.08
CA ILE A 189 12.72 13.06 -15.58
C ILE A 189 11.61 12.38 -16.37
N LEU A 190 11.72 12.34 -17.68
CA LEU A 190 10.74 11.74 -18.58
C LEU A 190 11.23 10.38 -19.07
N LEU A 191 10.51 9.31 -18.72
CA LEU A 191 10.74 7.95 -19.17
C LEU A 191 9.81 7.61 -20.34
N LYS A 192 10.35 7.66 -21.56
CA LYS A 192 9.67 7.20 -22.78
C LYS A 192 9.97 5.73 -23.00
N LYS A 193 8.93 4.92 -23.08
CA LYS A 193 9.07 3.50 -23.40
C LYS A 193 9.20 3.35 -24.92
N GLU A 194 10.23 2.64 -25.38
CA GLU A 194 10.24 2.17 -26.76
C GLU A 194 9.51 0.84 -26.85
N SER A 195 8.69 0.69 -27.89
CA SER A 195 8.13 -0.62 -28.23
C SER A 195 9.28 -1.44 -28.81
N GLY A 196 9.97 -2.19 -27.94
CA GLY A 196 11.19 -2.89 -28.28
C GLY A 196 11.11 -3.64 -29.61
N GLY A 197 12.12 -3.46 -30.46
CA GLY A 197 12.37 -4.34 -31.59
C GLY A 197 12.53 -5.78 -31.08
N LYS A 198 12.03 -6.75 -31.86
CA LYS A 198 12.17 -8.18 -31.56
C LYS A 198 13.62 -8.53 -31.23
N GLY A 199 13.96 -8.72 -29.95
CA GLY A 199 15.28 -9.19 -29.53
C GLY A 199 15.81 -8.66 -28.20
N ASP A 200 15.28 -7.57 -27.65
CA ASP A 200 15.81 -7.02 -26.40
C ASP A 200 15.30 -7.80 -25.17
N ARG A 201 16.22 -8.31 -24.34
CA ARG A 201 15.89 -9.15 -23.17
C ARG A 201 15.34 -8.32 -22.01
N PHE A 202 15.66 -7.03 -21.97
CA PHE A 202 15.29 -6.11 -20.91
C PHE A 202 14.26 -5.11 -21.40
N GLN A 203 13.48 -4.57 -20.47
CA GLN A 203 12.64 -3.43 -20.80
C GLN A 203 13.53 -2.20 -20.97
N SER A 204 13.51 -1.62 -22.17
CA SER A 204 14.30 -0.47 -22.57
C SER A 204 13.43 0.72 -23.00
N GLY A 205 14.06 1.89 -23.05
CA GLY A 205 13.44 3.11 -23.53
C GLY A 205 14.41 4.27 -23.48
N GLN A 206 13.89 5.47 -23.75
CA GLN A 206 14.65 6.71 -23.62
C GLN A 206 14.26 7.44 -22.34
N VAL A 207 15.27 7.95 -21.65
CA VAL A 207 15.11 8.84 -20.51
C VAL A 207 15.60 10.22 -20.91
N ILE A 208 14.83 11.24 -20.56
CA ILE A 208 15.16 12.64 -20.79
C ILE A 208 15.14 13.33 -19.44
N ILE A 209 16.23 14.00 -19.07
CA ILE A 209 16.26 14.86 -17.89
C ILE A 209 16.34 16.32 -18.34
N THR A 210 15.42 17.15 -17.84
CA THR A 210 15.31 18.56 -18.21
C THR A 210 15.34 19.42 -16.95
N PRO A 211 16.29 20.36 -16.83
CA PRO A 211 16.40 21.23 -15.67
C PRO A 211 15.49 22.45 -15.84
N ASN A 212 14.90 22.92 -14.74
CA ASN A 212 14.24 24.23 -14.71
C ASN A 212 15.08 25.24 -13.94
N VAL A 213 15.81 24.80 -12.90
CA VAL A 213 16.62 25.68 -12.05
C VAL A 213 17.95 25.01 -11.69
N GLY A 214 19.04 25.78 -11.78
CA GLY A 214 20.35 25.53 -11.15
C GLY A 214 21.19 24.36 -11.70
N HIS A 215 20.61 23.39 -12.39
CA HIS A 215 21.36 22.30 -13.04
C HIS A 215 21.99 22.77 -14.36
N THR A 216 22.91 21.96 -14.90
CA THR A 216 23.50 22.20 -16.22
C THR A 216 22.40 22.39 -17.26
N GLU A 217 22.37 23.52 -17.96
CA GLU A 217 21.34 23.83 -18.94
C GLU A 217 21.31 22.82 -20.10
N GLY A 218 20.11 22.60 -20.65
CA GLY A 218 19.85 21.70 -21.77
C GLY A 218 19.15 20.40 -21.37
N GLU A 219 18.63 19.71 -22.38
CA GLU A 219 18.03 18.38 -22.20
C GLU A 219 19.09 17.29 -22.39
N PHE A 220 19.19 16.37 -21.43
CA PHE A 220 20.06 15.21 -21.55
C PHE A 220 19.23 13.97 -21.85
N VAL A 221 19.53 13.32 -22.97
CA VAL A 221 18.85 12.13 -23.43
C VAL A 221 19.78 10.93 -23.33
N SER A 222 19.27 9.82 -22.82
CA SER A 222 20.00 8.56 -22.78
C SER A 222 19.05 7.39 -22.95
N GLU A 223 19.56 6.26 -23.43
CA GLU A 223 18.84 5.00 -23.32
C GLU A 223 18.89 4.53 -21.86
N TYR A 224 17.80 3.97 -21.36
CA TYR A 224 17.78 3.26 -20.09
C TYR A 224 17.29 1.83 -20.28
N ARG A 225 17.70 0.97 -19.35
CA ARG A 225 17.17 -0.40 -19.19
C ARG A 225 16.74 -0.62 -17.75
N ILE A 226 15.78 -1.51 -17.58
CA ILE A 226 15.43 -2.08 -16.27
C ILE A 226 16.17 -3.40 -16.13
N GLU A 227 17.22 -3.41 -15.32
CA GLU A 227 18.04 -4.59 -15.05
C GLU A 227 17.72 -5.19 -13.67
N PRO A 228 17.64 -6.53 -13.54
CA PRO A 228 17.52 -7.18 -12.24
C PRO A 228 18.64 -6.73 -11.29
N ASN A 229 18.30 -6.49 -10.02
CA ASN A 229 19.22 -6.08 -8.96
C ASN A 229 19.88 -4.70 -9.13
N LYS A 230 19.57 -3.97 -10.20
CA LYS A 230 20.06 -2.60 -10.43
C LYS A 230 18.94 -1.57 -10.58
N GLY A 231 17.80 -1.99 -11.12
CA GLY A 231 16.68 -1.10 -11.41
C GLY A 231 16.86 -0.36 -12.73
N VAL A 232 16.46 0.92 -12.74
CA VAL A 232 16.58 1.80 -13.90
C VAL A 232 18.03 2.29 -13.98
N THR A 233 18.72 1.88 -15.04
CA THR A 233 20.14 2.21 -15.28
C THR A 233 20.37 2.68 -16.72
N THR A 234 21.31 3.61 -16.88
CA THR A 234 21.87 4.02 -18.18
C THR A 234 23.27 3.45 -18.43
N GLU A 235 23.79 2.68 -17.47
CA GLU A 235 25.09 2.04 -17.56
C GLU A 235 24.93 0.60 -18.04
N PHE A 236 25.14 0.39 -19.34
CA PHE A 236 25.09 -0.93 -19.93
C PHE A 236 26.42 -1.64 -19.75
N SER A 237 26.36 -2.84 -19.17
CA SER A 237 27.48 -3.78 -19.27
C SER A 237 27.51 -4.23 -20.73
N LEU A 238 28.62 -4.01 -21.45
CA LEU A 238 28.83 -4.67 -22.74
C LEU A 238 28.80 -6.18 -22.47
N ASP A 239 27.72 -6.85 -22.84
CA ASP A 239 27.68 -8.30 -22.86
C ASP A 239 28.86 -8.76 -23.71
N ARG A 240 29.87 -9.33 -23.06
CA ARG A 240 30.93 -10.09 -23.74
C ARG A 240 30.31 -11.41 -24.23
N THR A 241 29.34 -11.34 -25.14
CA THR A 241 29.13 -12.42 -26.10
C THR A 241 30.25 -12.31 -27.13
N LYS A 242 31.44 -12.78 -26.72
CA LYS A 242 32.40 -13.28 -27.69
C LYS A 242 31.68 -14.35 -28.49
N THR A 243 31.56 -14.09 -29.78
CA THR A 243 31.52 -15.07 -30.86
C THR A 243 32.39 -16.27 -30.47
N GLN A 244 31.75 -17.37 -30.05
CA GLN A 244 32.28 -18.69 -30.29
C GLN A 244 31.42 -19.30 -31.38
N THR A 245 31.90 -19.11 -32.60
CA THR A 245 31.68 -20.05 -33.70
C THR A 245 31.97 -21.45 -33.20
N PHE A 246 30.94 -22.27 -33.02
CA PHE A 246 31.07 -23.72 -33.05
C PHE A 246 30.44 -24.19 -34.35
N ASP A 247 31.31 -24.43 -35.33
CA ASP A 247 30.97 -25.17 -36.53
C ASP A 247 30.77 -26.65 -36.21
N GLU A 248 29.69 -27.16 -36.80
CA GLU A 248 29.43 -28.51 -37.31
C GLU A 248 29.16 -29.73 -36.40
N THR A 249 27.88 -30.11 -36.52
CA THR A 249 27.27 -31.45 -36.72
C THR A 249 26.69 -32.26 -35.54
N PRO A 250 25.47 -32.82 -35.71
CA PRO A 250 24.66 -33.36 -34.63
C PRO A 250 24.89 -34.86 -34.41
N ARG A 251 24.90 -35.29 -33.15
CA ARG A 251 24.67 -36.69 -32.77
C ARG A 251 23.42 -36.81 -31.92
N LEU A 252 22.39 -37.41 -32.52
CA LEU A 252 21.21 -37.94 -31.84
C LEU A 252 21.65 -39.00 -30.81
N ILE A 253 21.38 -38.75 -29.53
CA ILE A 253 21.30 -39.82 -28.52
C ILE A 253 19.84 -39.91 -28.07
N LYS A 254 19.30 -41.12 -28.24
CA LYS A 254 17.93 -41.52 -27.97
C LYS A 254 17.53 -41.32 -26.51
N SER A 255 16.22 -41.14 -26.38
CA SER A 255 15.42 -40.97 -25.17
C SER A 255 15.76 -41.92 -24.01
N ARG A 256 15.63 -41.37 -22.80
CA ARG A 256 15.20 -42.14 -21.64
C ARG A 256 14.01 -41.43 -21.01
N ASN A 257 12.83 -42.02 -21.23
CA ASN A 257 11.59 -41.67 -20.56
C ASN A 257 11.78 -41.75 -19.04
N PHE A 258 11.46 -40.67 -18.33
CA PHE A 258 11.00 -40.75 -16.95
C PHE A 258 9.58 -40.20 -16.88
N ASN A 259 8.73 -41.03 -16.30
CA ASN A 259 7.27 -40.94 -16.34
C ASN A 259 6.75 -39.70 -15.62
N ALA A 260 5.77 -39.06 -16.26
CA ALA A 260 4.91 -38.08 -15.62
C ALA A 260 4.04 -38.76 -14.56
N HIS A 261 4.26 -38.44 -13.29
CA HIS A 261 3.31 -38.73 -12.22
C HIS A 261 2.84 -37.43 -11.57
N THR A 262 1.50 -37.29 -11.60
CA THR A 262 0.65 -36.37 -10.85
C THR A 262 0.80 -34.87 -11.14
N LYS A 263 0.02 -34.40 -12.12
CA LYS A 263 -0.59 -33.06 -12.05
C LYS A 263 -1.52 -33.06 -10.84
N ILE A 264 -1.06 -32.50 -9.73
CA ILE A 264 -1.97 -32.00 -8.69
C ILE A 264 -2.50 -30.68 -9.25
N GLU A 265 -3.70 -30.71 -9.83
CA GLU A 265 -4.44 -29.47 -10.08
C GLU A 265 -4.80 -28.89 -8.71
N MET A 266 -4.02 -27.91 -8.28
CA MET A 266 -4.43 -27.03 -7.20
C MET A 266 -5.57 -26.16 -7.74
N PRO A 267 -6.77 -26.17 -7.13
CA PRO A 267 -7.75 -25.16 -7.46
C PRO A 267 -7.14 -23.80 -7.13
N LEU A 268 -7.20 -22.87 -8.09
CA LEU A 268 -6.97 -21.46 -7.86
C LEU A 268 -8.05 -20.97 -6.88
N GLU A 269 -7.78 -21.02 -5.58
CA GLU A 269 -8.59 -20.27 -4.63
C GLU A 269 -8.44 -18.78 -4.99
N PRO A 270 -9.55 -18.04 -5.17
CA PRO A 270 -9.49 -16.62 -5.40
C PRO A 270 -8.78 -15.98 -4.19
N TYR A 271 -7.72 -15.21 -4.46
CA TYR A 271 -6.99 -14.42 -3.46
C TYR A 271 -7.98 -13.64 -2.59
N ALA A 272 -8.28 -14.16 -1.40
CA ALA A 272 -9.09 -13.46 -0.42
C ALA A 272 -8.24 -12.34 0.19
N PHE A 273 -8.73 -11.10 0.14
CA PHE A 273 -8.18 -10.03 0.97
C PHE A 273 -8.24 -10.48 2.42
N SER A 274 -7.10 -10.54 3.10
CA SER A 274 -7.10 -10.84 4.54
C SER A 274 -7.54 -9.59 5.27
N ASN A 275 -8.82 -9.53 5.62
CA ASN A 275 -9.37 -8.55 6.55
C ASN A 275 -8.99 -8.86 8.00
N VAL A 276 -7.99 -9.71 8.21
CA VAL A 276 -7.50 -10.14 9.53
C VAL A 276 -6.24 -9.35 9.88
N TYR A 277 -6.27 -8.71 11.04
CA TYR A 277 -5.24 -7.84 11.58
C TYR A 277 -4.69 -8.40 12.88
N ASN A 278 -3.41 -8.13 13.17
CA ASN A 278 -2.87 -8.40 14.50
C ASN A 278 -3.47 -7.43 15.52
N TYR A 279 -3.30 -7.72 16.81
CA TYR A 279 -3.92 -6.96 17.89
C TYR A 279 -3.54 -5.47 17.89
N ASN A 280 -2.26 -5.15 17.67
CA ASN A 280 -1.77 -3.77 17.71
C ASN A 280 -2.32 -2.95 16.53
N ASP A 281 -2.30 -3.51 15.32
CA ASP A 281 -2.88 -2.88 14.13
C ASP A 281 -4.40 -2.69 14.29
N PHE A 282 -5.07 -3.67 14.90
CA PHE A 282 -6.50 -3.58 15.17
C PHE A 282 -6.84 -2.48 16.19
N LEU A 283 -6.02 -2.30 17.24
CA LEU A 283 -6.18 -1.20 18.20
C LEU A 283 -6.03 0.18 17.52
N LEU A 284 -5.06 0.33 16.61
CA LEU A 284 -4.88 1.57 15.84
C LEU A 284 -6.12 1.87 14.99
N ILE A 285 -6.63 0.86 14.27
CA ILE A 285 -7.84 0.99 13.47
C ILE A 285 -9.05 1.35 14.35
N LEU A 286 -9.18 0.71 15.51
CA LEU A 286 -10.28 0.95 16.43
C LEU A 286 -10.23 2.35 17.05
N ASN A 287 -9.04 2.87 17.37
CA ASN A 287 -8.86 4.25 17.83
C ASN A 287 -9.32 5.26 16.76
N ASN A 288 -8.98 5.01 15.50
CA ASN A 288 -9.44 5.86 14.39
C ASN A 288 -10.97 5.83 14.24
N GLN A 289 -11.60 4.67 14.44
CA GLN A 289 -13.06 4.59 14.42
C GLN A 289 -13.73 5.31 15.60
N ILE A 290 -13.14 5.26 16.80
CA ILE A 290 -13.63 6.02 17.95
C ILE A 290 -13.52 7.53 17.68
N ALA A 291 -12.40 7.98 17.12
CA ALA A 291 -12.21 9.38 16.73
C ALA A 291 -13.25 9.82 15.67
N LEU A 292 -13.52 8.96 14.68
CA LEU A 292 -14.52 9.19 13.64
C LEU A 292 -15.95 9.27 14.19
N TYR A 293 -16.31 8.40 15.14
CA TYR A 293 -17.58 8.48 15.84
C TYR A 293 -17.71 9.82 16.60
N LYS A 294 -16.65 10.24 17.31
CA LYS A 294 -16.65 11.51 18.06
C LYS A 294 -16.78 12.74 17.15
N SER A 295 -16.23 12.71 15.94
CA SER A 295 -16.27 13.86 15.02
C SER A 295 -17.51 13.89 14.12
N THR A 296 -18.04 12.74 13.72
CA THR A 296 -19.13 12.64 12.71
C THR A 296 -20.43 12.06 13.25
N GLY A 297 -20.41 11.45 14.43
CA GLY A 297 -21.53 10.65 14.96
C GLY A 297 -21.72 9.30 14.26
N GLN A 298 -20.82 8.89 13.36
CA GLN A 298 -20.94 7.62 12.64
C GLN A 298 -20.78 6.41 13.58
N THR A 299 -21.87 5.68 13.79
CA THR A 299 -21.88 4.49 14.65
C THR A 299 -21.16 3.30 14.01
N PHE A 300 -20.51 2.51 14.85
CA PHE A 300 -19.92 1.23 14.49
C PHE A 300 -20.18 0.21 15.59
N ASN A 301 -20.07 -1.07 15.25
CA ASN A 301 -20.25 -2.18 16.20
C ASN A 301 -18.97 -2.99 16.31
N LEU A 302 -18.67 -3.42 17.53
CA LEU A 302 -17.60 -4.36 17.82
C LEU A 302 -18.23 -5.67 18.30
N ILE A 303 -18.06 -6.72 17.51
CA ILE A 303 -18.68 -8.02 17.73
C ILE A 303 -17.60 -9.02 18.12
N SER A 304 -17.73 -9.64 19.28
CA SER A 304 -16.86 -10.74 19.70
C SER A 304 -17.59 -12.06 19.59
N PHE A 305 -17.00 -12.98 18.83
CA PHE A 305 -17.37 -14.39 18.76
C PHE A 305 -16.46 -15.18 19.69
N LYS A 306 -17.06 -16.03 20.52
CA LYS A 306 -16.38 -16.98 21.38
C LYS A 306 -16.91 -18.37 21.08
N LEU A 307 -16.00 -19.32 20.90
CA LEU A 307 -16.33 -20.73 20.76
C LEU A 307 -16.21 -21.43 22.13
N GLU A 308 -17.28 -22.09 22.57
CA GLU A 308 -17.24 -22.85 23.82
C GLU A 308 -16.35 -24.09 23.68
N PRO A 309 -15.45 -24.39 24.65
CA PRO A 309 -14.51 -25.52 24.54
C PRO A 309 -15.18 -26.88 24.31
N SER A 310 -16.41 -27.05 24.76
CA SER A 310 -17.20 -28.27 24.55
C SER A 310 -17.47 -28.58 23.08
N ALA A 311 -17.56 -27.58 22.19
CA ALA A 311 -17.73 -27.80 20.75
C ALA A 311 -16.50 -28.49 20.13
N GLN A 312 -15.30 -28.10 20.57
CA GLN A 312 -14.05 -28.71 20.11
C GLN A 312 -13.90 -30.13 20.63
N MET A 313 -14.21 -30.35 21.92
CA MET A 313 -14.15 -31.68 22.55
C MET A 313 -15.12 -32.68 21.90
N ARG A 314 -16.28 -32.20 21.41
CA ARG A 314 -17.28 -33.01 20.68
C ARG A 314 -16.97 -33.14 19.19
N GLY A 315 -15.91 -32.52 18.69
CA GLY A 315 -15.54 -32.54 17.27
C GLY A 315 -16.53 -31.80 16.36
N LEU A 316 -17.37 -30.92 16.90
CA LEU A 316 -18.43 -30.23 16.15
C LEU A 316 -17.88 -29.05 15.37
N LEU A 317 -17.06 -28.20 16.00
CA LEU A 317 -16.47 -27.03 15.37
C LEU A 317 -15.15 -26.68 16.05
N ASN A 318 -14.13 -26.34 15.27
CA ASN A 318 -12.88 -25.81 15.80
C ASN A 318 -12.71 -24.30 15.51
N MET A 319 -11.74 -23.68 16.19
CA MET A 319 -11.53 -22.22 16.11
C MET A 319 -11.17 -21.77 14.69
N SER A 320 -10.36 -22.54 13.96
CA SER A 320 -9.98 -22.23 12.58
C SER A 320 -11.16 -22.30 11.62
N GLN A 321 -12.08 -23.25 11.81
CA GLN A 321 -13.32 -23.37 11.06
C GLN A 321 -14.26 -22.20 11.34
N LEU A 322 -14.43 -21.82 12.61
CA LEU A 322 -15.21 -20.65 12.99
C LEU A 322 -14.62 -19.36 12.40
N GLN A 323 -13.31 -19.19 12.48
CA GLN A 323 -12.60 -18.06 11.88
C GLN A 323 -12.80 -18.00 10.37
N ASN A 324 -12.76 -19.13 9.67
CA ASN A 324 -13.02 -19.16 8.24
C ASN A 324 -14.47 -18.78 7.92
N ALA A 325 -15.44 -19.29 8.67
CA ALA A 325 -16.85 -18.93 8.50
C ALA A 325 -17.09 -17.43 8.68
N ILE A 326 -16.50 -16.84 9.73
CA ILE A 326 -16.56 -15.39 10.00
C ILE A 326 -15.85 -14.59 8.90
N ARG A 327 -14.70 -15.05 8.42
CA ARG A 327 -13.96 -14.39 7.34
C ARG A 327 -14.75 -14.35 6.03
N LEU A 328 -15.48 -15.42 5.71
CA LEU A 328 -16.32 -15.50 4.51
C LEU A 328 -17.61 -14.69 4.66
N ALA A 329 -18.12 -14.56 5.89
CA ALA A 329 -19.33 -13.80 6.20
C ALA A 329 -19.10 -12.28 6.29
N ALA A 330 -17.92 -11.85 6.74
CA ALA A 330 -17.56 -10.46 6.90
C ALA A 330 -17.38 -9.76 5.53
N SER A 331 -17.84 -8.52 5.44
CA SER A 331 -17.66 -7.73 4.23
C SER A 331 -16.21 -7.24 4.08
N LYS A 332 -15.83 -6.81 2.88
CA LYS A 332 -14.47 -6.31 2.59
C LYS A 332 -14.05 -5.13 3.48
N LYS A 333 -15.01 -4.34 3.96
CA LYS A 333 -14.76 -3.17 4.84
C LYS A 333 -14.61 -3.54 6.31
N ASP A 334 -15.11 -4.70 6.74
CA ASP A 334 -15.05 -5.12 8.14
C ASP A 334 -13.63 -5.56 8.48
N LYS A 335 -13.26 -5.40 9.75
CA LYS A 335 -11.91 -5.69 10.23
C LYS A 335 -12.01 -6.79 11.27
N ILE A 336 -11.16 -7.81 11.16
CA ILE A 336 -11.19 -8.99 12.01
C ILE A 336 -9.88 -9.05 12.81
N CYS A 337 -9.97 -9.32 14.09
CA CYS A 337 -8.83 -9.61 14.94
C CYS A 337 -9.07 -10.91 15.70
N VAL A 338 -8.04 -11.73 15.83
CA VAL A 338 -8.10 -12.94 16.66
C VAL A 338 -7.24 -12.70 17.89
N VAL A 339 -7.85 -12.81 19.06
CA VAL A 339 -7.20 -12.60 20.35
C VAL A 339 -7.58 -13.78 21.24
N GLU A 340 -6.59 -14.58 21.62
CA GLU A 340 -6.78 -15.79 22.44
C GLU A 340 -7.85 -16.74 21.85
N ASN A 341 -8.99 -16.92 22.54
CA ASN A 341 -10.11 -17.75 22.11
C ASN A 341 -11.29 -16.95 21.51
N LYS A 342 -11.07 -15.66 21.23
CA LYS A 342 -12.10 -14.74 20.70
C LYS A 342 -11.75 -14.27 19.29
N ILE A 343 -12.77 -14.15 18.47
CA ILE A 343 -12.68 -13.53 17.14
C ILE A 343 -13.49 -12.25 17.20
N VAL A 344 -12.82 -11.12 17.05
CA VAL A 344 -13.43 -9.79 17.14
C VAL A 344 -13.59 -9.24 15.74
N VAL A 345 -14.79 -8.77 15.42
CA VAL A 345 -15.16 -8.17 14.13
C VAL A 345 -15.62 -6.74 14.38
N LEU A 346 -14.94 -5.79 13.76
CA LEU A 346 -15.32 -4.39 13.71
C LEU A 346 -16.15 -4.13 12.45
N LEU A 347 -17.43 -3.79 12.66
CA LEU A 347 -18.36 -3.34 11.63
C LEU A 347 -18.31 -1.80 11.54
N VAL A 348 -17.52 -1.29 10.60
CA VAL A 348 -17.22 0.16 10.40
C VAL A 348 -18.47 1.04 10.20
N ARG A 349 -19.57 0.46 9.70
CA ARG A 349 -20.88 1.13 9.60
C ARG A 349 -21.93 0.20 10.18
N GLY A 350 -21.85 0.03 11.50
CA GLY A 350 -22.63 -0.95 12.24
C GLY A 350 -24.04 -0.44 12.53
N ASN A 351 -25.03 -1.30 12.27
CA ASN A 351 -26.40 -1.16 12.74
C ASN A 351 -26.97 -2.56 12.98
N MET A 352 -28.11 -2.66 13.67
CA MET A 352 -28.72 -3.96 14.00
C MET A 352 -28.95 -4.86 12.79
N LYS A 353 -29.29 -4.29 11.62
CA LYS A 353 -29.43 -5.06 10.38
C LYS A 353 -28.12 -5.70 9.96
N SER A 354 -27.02 -4.94 9.98
CA SER A 354 -25.69 -5.42 9.61
C SER A 354 -25.17 -6.49 10.57
N VAL A 355 -25.52 -6.40 11.85
CA VAL A 355 -25.22 -7.43 12.87
C VAL A 355 -25.96 -8.73 12.53
N VAL A 356 -27.27 -8.67 12.25
CA VAL A 356 -28.09 -9.84 11.86
C VAL A 356 -27.62 -10.44 10.54
N ASP A 357 -27.30 -9.60 9.55
CA ASP A 357 -26.77 -10.04 8.25
C ASP A 357 -25.44 -10.80 8.44
N LEU A 358 -24.53 -10.29 9.29
CA LEU A 358 -23.30 -10.99 9.64
C LEU A 358 -23.59 -12.36 10.27
N MET A 359 -24.51 -12.43 11.23
CA MET A 359 -24.86 -13.69 11.92
C MET A 359 -25.42 -14.75 10.96
N THR A 360 -26.33 -14.32 10.09
CA THR A 360 -26.92 -15.17 9.05
C THR A 360 -25.86 -15.67 8.08
N ASN A 361 -24.93 -14.79 7.69
CA ASN A 361 -23.81 -15.15 6.83
C ASN A 361 -22.80 -16.07 7.52
N VAL A 362 -22.56 -15.93 8.83
CA VAL A 362 -21.68 -16.83 9.58
C VAL A 362 -22.29 -18.24 9.59
N GLN A 363 -23.58 -18.37 9.90
CA GLN A 363 -24.30 -19.65 9.85
C GLN A 363 -24.22 -20.27 8.44
N SER A 364 -24.46 -19.46 7.40
CA SER A 364 -24.40 -19.90 6.01
C SER A 364 -22.97 -20.17 5.52
N ASN A 365 -21.93 -19.93 6.31
CA ASN A 365 -20.55 -20.30 5.98
C ASN A 365 -19.96 -21.33 6.94
N LEU A 366 -20.79 -21.97 7.79
CA LEU A 366 -20.36 -23.08 8.62
C LEU A 366 -19.95 -24.31 7.77
N PRO A 367 -19.03 -25.16 8.29
CA PRO A 367 -18.44 -26.27 7.52
C PRO A 367 -19.41 -27.31 6.97
N ASN A 368 -20.55 -27.51 7.64
CA ASN A 368 -21.57 -28.48 7.26
C ASN A 368 -22.95 -27.80 7.24
N LYS A 369 -23.75 -28.19 6.25
CA LYS A 369 -25.08 -27.64 5.94
C LYS A 369 -26.23 -28.44 6.53
N ASP A 370 -25.95 -29.60 7.14
CA ASP A 370 -26.95 -30.39 7.83
C ASP A 370 -27.60 -29.57 8.96
N LEU A 371 -28.93 -29.55 8.99
CA LEU A 371 -29.72 -28.80 9.96
C LEU A 371 -29.44 -29.26 11.40
N ASN A 372 -29.23 -30.56 11.61
CA ASN A 372 -28.90 -31.10 12.93
C ASN A 372 -27.53 -30.60 13.42
N TYR A 373 -26.56 -30.54 12.51
CA TYR A 373 -25.23 -30.01 12.78
C TYR A 373 -25.28 -28.51 13.09
N ILE A 374 -25.98 -27.73 12.26
CA ILE A 374 -26.10 -26.28 12.42
C ILE A 374 -26.72 -25.98 13.79
N ASN A 375 -27.86 -26.58 14.11
CA ASN A 375 -28.54 -26.35 15.39
C ASN A 375 -27.67 -26.70 16.59
N ALA A 376 -26.92 -27.81 16.53
CA ALA A 376 -25.99 -28.19 17.59
C ALA A 376 -24.81 -27.20 17.73
N VAL A 377 -24.30 -26.65 16.63
CA VAL A 377 -23.14 -25.74 16.63
C VAL A 377 -23.52 -24.33 17.09
N LEU A 378 -24.70 -23.83 16.72
CA LEU A 378 -25.16 -22.49 17.07
C LEU A 378 -25.22 -22.24 18.58
N GLU A 379 -25.50 -23.29 19.37
CA GLU A 379 -25.50 -23.22 20.84
C GLU A 379 -24.10 -23.03 21.46
N PHE A 380 -23.05 -23.41 20.74
CA PHE A 380 -21.65 -23.29 21.20
C PHE A 380 -20.94 -22.04 20.70
N ILE A 381 -21.59 -21.23 19.86
CA ILE A 381 -21.07 -19.94 19.40
C ILE A 381 -21.75 -18.83 20.20
N SER A 382 -20.99 -18.25 21.11
CA SER A 382 -21.42 -17.12 21.94
C SER A 382 -20.99 -15.80 21.29
N ILE A 383 -21.90 -14.81 21.29
CA ILE A 383 -21.65 -13.50 20.68
C ILE A 383 -21.90 -12.37 21.66
N PHE A 384 -20.96 -11.44 21.73
CA PHE A 384 -21.10 -10.16 22.40
C PHE A 384 -21.07 -9.05 21.35
N ASN A 385 -22.12 -8.24 21.29
CA ASN A 385 -22.21 -7.08 20.41
C ASN A 385 -22.15 -5.80 21.24
N GLN A 386 -21.13 -4.98 21.01
CA GLN A 386 -20.99 -3.65 21.59
C GLN A 386 -21.21 -2.61 20.48
N GLU A 387 -22.31 -1.87 20.57
CA GLU A 387 -22.45 -0.63 19.81
C GLU A 387 -21.63 0.47 20.49
N ILE A 388 -20.92 1.27 19.71
CA ILE A 388 -20.14 2.36 20.27
C ILE A 388 -21.04 3.48 20.81
N ASP A 389 -20.66 4.03 21.95
CA ASP A 389 -21.29 5.21 22.54
C ASP A 389 -20.21 6.15 23.14
N GLU A 390 -20.64 7.33 23.59
CA GLU A 390 -19.77 8.39 24.09
C GLU A 390 -18.89 7.98 25.30
N ARG A 391 -19.18 6.87 25.98
CA ARG A 391 -18.45 6.42 27.17
C ARG A 391 -17.08 5.83 26.86
N PHE A 392 -16.80 5.51 25.60
CA PHE A 392 -15.53 4.91 25.19
C PHE A 392 -14.54 5.97 24.70
N GLU A 393 -13.47 6.18 25.48
CA GLU A 393 -12.48 7.20 25.14
C GLU A 393 -11.40 6.72 24.18
N ASN A 394 -11.01 5.45 24.27
CA ASN A 394 -9.92 4.84 23.52
C ASN A 394 -10.17 3.33 23.25
N ALA A 395 -9.41 2.79 22.30
CA ALA A 395 -9.50 1.41 21.84
C ALA A 395 -9.15 0.39 22.93
N GLU A 396 -8.25 0.73 23.85
CA GLU A 396 -7.84 -0.16 24.94
C GLU A 396 -8.97 -0.37 25.93
N SER A 397 -9.71 0.68 26.30
CA SER A 397 -10.91 0.58 27.13
C SER A 397 -12.02 -0.22 26.45
N LEU A 398 -12.22 0.00 25.14
CA LEU A 398 -13.25 -0.70 24.38
C LEU A 398 -12.92 -2.19 24.19
N MET A 399 -11.68 -2.51 23.81
CA MET A 399 -11.20 -3.90 23.74
C MET A 399 -11.15 -4.53 25.13
N GLY A 400 -10.82 -3.77 26.17
CA GLY A 400 -10.89 -4.19 27.56
C GLY A 400 -12.30 -4.69 27.90
N THR A 401 -13.34 -3.93 27.58
CA THR A 401 -14.74 -4.38 27.77
C THR A 401 -15.07 -5.63 26.96
N VAL A 402 -14.68 -5.69 25.68
CA VAL A 402 -15.00 -6.85 24.83
C VAL A 402 -14.24 -8.13 25.25
N LEU A 403 -13.00 -7.99 25.73
CA LEU A 403 -12.15 -9.12 26.12
C LEU A 403 -12.38 -9.54 27.58
N SER A 404 -12.62 -8.62 28.50
CA SER A 404 -12.84 -8.90 29.94
C SER A 404 -14.21 -9.49 30.28
N VAL A 405 -15.16 -9.49 29.34
CA VAL A 405 -16.41 -10.25 29.50
C VAL A 405 -16.06 -11.73 29.45
N GLU A 406 -15.67 -12.25 30.61
CA GLU A 406 -15.52 -13.67 30.90
C GLU A 406 -16.84 -14.15 31.51
N SER A 407 -17.64 -14.86 30.71
CA SER A 407 -18.63 -15.82 31.22
C SER A 407 -19.78 -15.31 32.11
N SER A 408 -20.08 -14.01 32.17
CA SER A 408 -21.39 -13.58 32.69
C SER A 408 -22.46 -13.87 31.62
N LEU A 409 -23.27 -14.91 31.83
CA LEU A 409 -24.42 -15.36 31.01
C LEU A 409 -25.38 -14.26 30.53
N GLN A 410 -25.28 -13.04 31.06
CA GLN A 410 -26.12 -11.90 30.70
C GLN A 410 -25.67 -11.15 29.43
N ASN A 411 -24.39 -11.22 29.05
CA ASN A 411 -23.84 -10.34 28.01
C ASN A 411 -23.58 -11.06 26.68
N TYR A 412 -23.13 -12.31 26.74
CA TYR A 412 -22.99 -13.14 25.53
C TYR A 412 -24.32 -13.83 25.22
N GLN A 413 -24.80 -13.67 24.00
CA GLN A 413 -25.99 -14.35 23.49
C GLN A 413 -25.58 -15.43 22.47
N PRO A 414 -26.22 -16.61 22.49
CA PRO A 414 -25.97 -17.63 21.48
C PRO A 414 -26.38 -17.11 20.09
N LEU A 415 -25.65 -17.53 19.05
CA LEU A 415 -25.84 -17.09 17.67
C LEU A 415 -27.28 -17.27 17.17
N ASN A 416 -27.99 -18.31 17.63
CA ASN A 416 -29.39 -18.58 17.28
C ASN A 416 -30.37 -17.47 17.67
N LYS A 417 -30.10 -16.70 18.74
CA LYS A 417 -30.98 -15.59 19.17
C LYS A 417 -30.99 -14.42 18.19
N TYR A 418 -29.97 -14.29 17.35
CA TYR A 418 -29.86 -13.20 16.37
C TYR A 418 -30.52 -13.54 15.03
N ILE A 419 -30.78 -14.81 14.75
CA ILE A 419 -31.19 -15.27 13.41
C ILE A 419 -32.71 -15.47 13.30
N GLY A 420 -33.43 -15.52 14.44
CA GLY A 420 -34.86 -15.84 14.45
C GLY A 420 -35.13 -17.30 14.08
N GLU A 421 -36.26 -17.84 14.53
CA GLU A 421 -36.78 -19.13 14.03
C GLU A 421 -37.32 -19.00 12.62
#